data_AF-A0A8T5BQH8-F1
#
_entry.id   AF-A0A8T5BQH8-F1
#
_cell.length_a   1.000
_cell.length_b   1.000
_cell.length_c   1.000
_cell.angle_alpha   90.00
_cell.angle_beta   90.00
_cell.angle_gamma   90.00
#
_symmetry.space_group_name_H-M   'P 1'
#
loop_
_entity.id
_entity.type
_entity.pdbx_description
1 polymer ?
#
loop_
_entity_poly.entity_id
_entity_poly.type
_entity_poly.pdbx_seq_one_letter_code
_entity_poly.pdbx_strand_id
1 'polypeptide(L)'
;MEKMSETKADILELLWVNDAPLNFKQITEKLGLKPRAANMHLLGLMKAGFIAKNANNEYTITPSGRVALGFPSTDEKLARKILSKTAKEKAFYFYKGIGQPTDIEADSLNDFCEKLRTLDTKIIEFHTERGDFEAWVSSLGDIELAKRLKVIRGSNLSGELLRKKTYDAVKSRCDELSKAK
;
A
#
# COMPACT_ATOMS: atom_id res chain seq x y z
N MET A 1 21.56 -18.05 3.82
CA MET A 1 20.99 -16.78 3.35
C MET A 1 21.58 -15.66 4.18
N GLU A 2 22.35 -14.77 3.58
CA GLU A 2 22.91 -13.61 4.28
C GLU A 2 21.74 -12.75 4.77
N LYS A 3 21.67 -12.48 6.08
CA LYS A 3 20.62 -11.66 6.68
C LYS A 3 20.70 -10.26 6.08
N MET A 4 19.60 -9.75 5.53
CA MET A 4 19.56 -8.41 4.95
C MET A 4 19.98 -7.39 6.00
N SER A 5 20.97 -6.54 5.67
CA SER A 5 21.42 -5.48 6.58
C SER A 5 20.29 -4.49 6.86
N GLU A 6 20.25 -3.93 8.07
CA GLU A 6 19.25 -2.94 8.50
C GLU A 6 19.07 -1.81 7.46
N THR A 7 20.17 -1.20 7.00
CA THR A 7 20.12 -0.14 5.97
C THR A 7 19.49 -0.56 4.64
N LYS A 8 19.63 -1.85 4.24
CA LYS A 8 18.98 -2.35 3.02
C LYS A 8 17.47 -2.49 3.24
N ALA A 9 17.06 -2.95 4.43
CA ALA A 9 15.66 -3.00 4.84
C ALA A 9 15.05 -1.60 4.90
N ASP A 10 15.75 -0.62 5.47
CA ASP A 10 15.27 0.77 5.56
C ASP A 10 15.07 1.40 4.19
N ILE A 11 15.98 1.16 3.23
CA ILE A 11 15.82 1.62 1.85
C ILE A 11 14.58 0.97 1.20
N LEU A 12 14.38 -0.32 1.39
CA LEU A 12 13.21 -1.01 0.85
C LEU A 12 11.92 -0.51 1.47
N GLU A 13 11.87 -0.33 2.79
CA GLU A 13 10.70 0.22 3.48
C GLU A 13 10.42 1.66 3.03
N LEU A 14 11.46 2.49 2.87
CA LEU A 14 11.31 3.83 2.33
C LEU A 14 10.70 3.81 0.92
N LEU A 15 11.23 2.99 0.01
CA LEU A 15 10.73 2.88 -1.36
C LEU A 15 9.33 2.26 -1.43
N TRP A 16 8.94 1.46 -0.44
CA TRP A 16 7.60 0.89 -0.34
C TRP A 16 6.58 1.89 0.21
N VAL A 17 6.95 2.68 1.23
CA VAL A 17 6.09 3.74 1.81
C VAL A 17 5.88 4.89 0.82
N ASN A 18 6.88 5.18 -0.02
CA ASN A 18 6.76 6.22 -1.04
C ASN A 18 6.14 5.60 -2.31
N ASP A 19 4.87 5.90 -2.54
CA ASP A 19 4.16 5.49 -3.77
C ASP A 19 4.78 6.07 -5.06
N ALA A 20 5.68 7.06 -4.94
CA ALA A 20 6.42 7.66 -6.05
C ALA A 20 7.88 7.18 -6.07
N PRO A 21 8.48 6.98 -7.26
CA PRO A 21 9.90 6.72 -7.39
C PRO A 21 10.74 7.78 -6.66
N LEU A 22 11.81 7.36 -6.00
CA LEU A 22 12.72 8.27 -5.30
C LEU A 22 14.08 8.32 -5.98
N ASN A 23 14.63 9.51 -6.17
CA ASN A 23 16.00 9.67 -6.63
C ASN A 23 17.03 9.45 -5.49
N PHE A 24 18.29 9.32 -5.86
CA PHE A 24 19.39 9.08 -4.93
C PHE A 24 19.46 10.12 -3.79
N LYS A 25 19.30 11.41 -4.12
CA LYS A 25 19.37 12.50 -3.15
C LYS A 25 18.26 12.38 -2.11
N GLN A 26 17.03 12.13 -2.55
CA GLN A 26 15.88 11.92 -1.66
C GLN A 26 16.10 10.74 -0.71
N ILE A 27 16.66 9.62 -1.19
CA ILE A 27 16.95 8.45 -0.36
C ILE A 27 18.02 8.79 0.69
N THR A 28 19.12 9.45 0.29
CA THR A 28 20.18 9.82 1.24
C THR A 28 19.68 10.79 2.30
N GLU A 29 18.88 11.79 1.92
CA GLU A 29 18.35 12.81 2.84
C GLU A 29 17.34 12.21 3.82
N LYS A 30 16.38 11.41 3.33
CA LYS A 30 15.34 10.81 4.17
C LYS A 30 15.88 9.79 5.18
N LEU A 31 16.97 9.09 4.85
CA LEU A 31 17.58 8.08 5.72
C LEU A 31 18.84 8.59 6.44
N GLY A 32 19.27 9.83 6.22
CA GLY A 32 20.51 10.37 6.80
C GLY A 32 21.78 9.60 6.38
N LEU A 33 21.78 8.97 5.20
CA LEU A 33 22.88 8.12 4.76
C LEU A 33 23.98 8.93 4.07
N LYS A 34 25.24 8.58 4.37
CA LYS A 34 26.40 9.09 3.62
C LYS A 34 26.32 8.60 2.16
N PRO A 35 26.63 9.42 1.15
CA PRO A 35 26.49 9.05 -0.27
C PRO A 35 27.19 7.73 -0.65
N ARG A 36 28.42 7.51 -0.16
CA ARG A 36 29.17 6.26 -0.45
C ARG A 36 28.44 5.02 0.09
N ALA A 37 27.88 5.11 1.30
CA ALA A 37 27.14 4.02 1.92
C ALA A 37 25.84 3.75 1.16
N ALA A 38 25.07 4.79 0.86
CA ALA A 38 23.83 4.67 0.09
C ALA A 38 24.06 4.01 -1.28
N ASN A 39 25.11 4.42 -2.00
CA ASN A 39 25.42 3.84 -3.30
C ASN A 39 25.76 2.34 -3.20
N MET A 40 26.53 1.92 -2.18
CA MET A 40 26.84 0.52 -1.95
C MET A 40 25.57 -0.32 -1.71
N HIS A 41 24.67 0.15 -0.85
CA HIS A 41 23.43 -0.58 -0.56
C HIS A 41 22.49 -0.63 -1.76
N LEU A 42 22.32 0.48 -2.48
CA LEU A 42 21.49 0.55 -3.69
C LEU A 42 22.01 -0.40 -4.78
N LEU A 43 23.31 -0.43 -5.04
CA LEU A 43 23.91 -1.38 -5.98
C LEU A 43 23.66 -2.83 -5.56
N GLY A 44 23.79 -3.13 -4.26
CA GLY A 44 23.49 -4.46 -3.73
C GLY A 44 22.03 -4.87 -3.90
N LEU A 45 21.10 -3.96 -3.62
CA LEU A 45 19.65 -4.18 -3.78
C LEU A 45 19.27 -4.35 -5.26
N MET A 46 19.89 -3.58 -6.16
CA MET A 46 19.70 -3.73 -7.61
C MET A 46 20.21 -5.08 -8.11
N LYS A 47 21.40 -5.52 -7.68
CA LYS A 47 21.95 -6.84 -8.04
C LYS A 47 21.07 -7.99 -7.54
N ALA A 48 20.44 -7.83 -6.38
CA ALA A 48 19.48 -8.79 -5.85
C ALA A 48 18.10 -8.73 -6.53
N GLY A 49 17.88 -7.74 -7.41
CA GLY A 49 16.61 -7.52 -8.10
C GLY A 49 15.50 -6.96 -7.22
N PHE A 50 15.79 -6.49 -6.00
CA PHE A 50 14.80 -5.97 -5.05
C PHE A 50 14.35 -4.54 -5.35
N ILE A 51 15.18 -3.79 -6.07
CA ILE A 51 14.85 -2.45 -6.56
C ILE A 51 15.20 -2.35 -8.04
N ALA A 52 14.44 -1.54 -8.76
CA ALA A 52 14.69 -1.17 -10.15
C ALA A 52 14.94 0.33 -10.25
N LYS A 53 15.77 0.73 -11.22
CA LYS A 53 16.07 2.13 -11.52
C LYS A 53 15.46 2.49 -12.88
N ASN A 54 14.68 3.56 -12.94
CA ASN A 54 14.07 4.03 -14.19
C ASN A 54 15.02 4.95 -14.99
N ALA A 55 14.58 5.38 -16.18
CA ALA A 55 15.34 6.28 -17.05
C ALA A 55 15.67 7.64 -16.40
N ASN A 56 14.87 8.09 -15.45
CA ASN A 56 15.06 9.35 -14.71
C ASN A 56 16.01 9.20 -13.51
N ASN A 57 16.69 8.07 -13.38
CA ASN A 57 17.55 7.73 -12.25
C ASN A 57 16.84 7.61 -10.89
N GLU A 58 15.55 7.31 -10.90
CA GLU A 58 14.74 7.08 -9.69
C GLU A 58 14.59 5.60 -9.42
N TYR A 59 14.53 5.24 -8.15
CA TYR A 59 14.43 3.88 -7.65
C TYR A 59 12.99 3.55 -7.28
N THR A 60 12.60 2.31 -7.53
CA THR A 60 11.31 1.72 -7.16
C THR A 60 11.53 0.33 -6.58
N ILE A 61 10.66 -0.08 -5.66
CA ILE A 61 10.67 -1.45 -5.14
C ILE A 61 10.02 -2.42 -6.14
N THR A 62 10.66 -3.57 -6.35
CA THR A 62 10.13 -4.63 -7.23
C THR A 62 9.24 -5.61 -6.44
N PRO A 63 8.48 -6.51 -7.11
CA PRO A 63 7.76 -7.58 -6.41
C PRO A 63 8.65 -8.43 -5.50
N SER A 64 9.87 -8.78 -5.93
CA SER A 64 10.80 -9.55 -5.10
C SER A 64 11.33 -8.73 -3.91
N GLY A 65 11.49 -7.41 -4.06
CA GLY A 65 11.81 -6.53 -2.94
C GLY A 65 10.70 -6.48 -1.90
N ARG A 66 9.43 -6.51 -2.33
CA ARG A 66 8.28 -6.62 -1.42
C ARG A 66 8.27 -7.94 -0.66
N VAL A 67 8.57 -9.05 -1.34
CA VAL A 67 8.75 -10.35 -0.68
C VAL A 67 9.90 -10.31 0.33
N ALA A 68 11.01 -9.64 0.01
CA ALA A 68 12.12 -9.45 0.94
C ALA A 68 11.76 -8.61 2.18
N LEU A 69 10.74 -7.73 2.08
CA LEU A 69 10.14 -7.03 3.23
C LEU A 69 9.15 -7.88 4.04
N GLY A 70 8.91 -9.13 3.63
CA GLY A 70 8.01 -10.06 4.31
C GLY A 70 6.57 -10.03 3.79
N PHE A 71 6.28 -9.35 2.67
CA PHE A 71 4.97 -9.45 2.04
C PHE A 71 4.82 -10.79 1.29
N PRO A 72 3.61 -11.36 1.26
CA PRO A 72 3.37 -12.56 0.46
C PRO A 72 3.54 -12.26 -1.04
N SER A 73 4.04 -13.24 -1.79
CA SER A 73 4.01 -13.16 -3.25
C SER A 73 2.54 -13.08 -3.72
N THR A 74 2.26 -12.18 -4.66
CA THR A 74 0.92 -12.05 -5.23
C THR A 74 0.77 -13.06 -6.36
N ASP A 75 0.33 -14.28 -6.02
CA ASP A 75 -0.02 -15.30 -7.02
C ASP A 75 -1.48 -15.17 -7.50
N GLU A 76 -1.79 -15.85 -8.61
CA GLU A 76 -3.11 -15.84 -9.26
C GLU A 76 -4.24 -16.25 -8.30
N LYS A 77 -3.98 -17.23 -7.42
CA LYS A 77 -4.98 -17.76 -6.49
C LYS A 77 -5.30 -16.74 -5.40
N LEU A 78 -4.28 -16.11 -4.83
CA LEU A 78 -4.42 -15.05 -3.83
C LEU A 78 -5.08 -13.82 -4.45
N ALA A 79 -4.66 -13.42 -5.65
CA ALA A 79 -5.25 -12.29 -6.37
C ALA A 79 -6.75 -12.50 -6.64
N ARG A 80 -7.13 -13.68 -7.14
CA ARG A 80 -8.55 -14.04 -7.33
C ARG A 80 -9.34 -14.04 -6.04
N LYS A 81 -8.76 -14.53 -4.94
CA LYS A 81 -9.41 -14.52 -3.62
C LYS A 81 -9.67 -13.08 -3.15
N ILE A 82 -8.66 -12.21 -3.20
CA ILE A 82 -8.77 -10.82 -2.75
C ILE A 82 -9.79 -10.04 -3.60
N LEU A 83 -9.82 -10.27 -4.91
CA LEU A 83 -10.73 -9.59 -5.83
C LEU A 83 -12.14 -10.20 -5.88
N SER A 84 -12.37 -11.34 -5.24
CA SER A 84 -13.68 -11.98 -5.22
C SER A 84 -14.69 -11.20 -4.40
N LYS A 85 -15.98 -11.39 -4.71
CA LYS A 85 -17.06 -10.85 -3.89
C LYS A 85 -17.09 -11.55 -2.53
N THR A 86 -17.37 -10.78 -1.50
CA THR A 86 -17.65 -11.27 -0.15
C THR A 86 -19.13 -11.67 -0.04
N ALA A 87 -19.43 -12.51 0.95
CA ALA A 87 -20.82 -12.68 1.38
C ALA A 87 -21.32 -11.38 2.03
N LYS A 88 -22.63 -11.17 2.03
CA LYS A 88 -23.25 -9.93 2.51
C LYS A 88 -22.78 -9.57 3.94
N GLU A 89 -22.66 -10.56 4.82
CA GLU A 89 -22.25 -10.36 6.22
C GLU A 89 -20.77 -9.94 6.37
N LYS A 90 -19.99 -10.04 5.29
CA LYS A 90 -18.56 -9.66 5.22
C LYS A 90 -18.31 -8.48 4.28
N ALA A 91 -19.36 -7.87 3.73
CA ALA A 91 -19.24 -6.62 2.98
C ALA A 91 -18.73 -5.50 3.90
N PHE A 92 -18.09 -4.50 3.33
CA PHE A 92 -17.77 -3.29 4.07
C PHE A 92 -19.00 -2.41 4.14
N TYR A 93 -19.45 -2.08 5.34
CA TYR A 93 -20.59 -1.19 5.58
C TYR A 93 -20.08 0.19 5.96
N PHE A 94 -20.49 1.22 5.22
CA PHE A 94 -20.05 2.58 5.48
C PHE A 94 -20.93 3.27 6.52
N TYR A 95 -20.31 4.03 7.42
CA TYR A 95 -20.91 4.80 8.50
C TYR A 95 -20.39 6.23 8.46
N LYS A 96 -21.26 7.19 8.79
CA LYS A 96 -20.86 8.59 8.98
C LYS A 96 -20.30 8.86 10.37
N GLY A 97 -20.57 7.96 11.31
CA GLY A 97 -20.30 8.11 12.73
C GLY A 97 -20.83 6.92 13.53
N ILE A 98 -20.58 6.94 14.85
CA ILE A 98 -21.10 5.93 15.77
C ILE A 98 -22.63 5.96 15.73
N GLY A 99 -23.25 4.82 15.42
CA GLY A 99 -24.71 4.70 15.30
C GLY A 99 -25.31 5.41 14.09
N GLN A 100 -24.50 5.80 13.11
CA GLN A 100 -24.94 6.49 11.88
C GLN A 100 -24.62 5.65 10.63
N PRO A 101 -25.33 4.52 10.41
CA PRO A 101 -25.14 3.71 9.21
C PRO A 101 -25.52 4.51 7.96
N THR A 102 -24.93 4.13 6.84
CA THR A 102 -25.36 4.55 5.50
C THR A 102 -25.92 3.35 4.74
N ASP A 103 -26.63 3.62 3.64
CA ASP A 103 -27.08 2.56 2.72
C ASP A 103 -25.99 2.14 1.73
N ILE A 104 -24.74 2.57 1.95
CA ILE A 104 -23.61 2.27 1.07
C ILE A 104 -22.86 1.09 1.68
N GLU A 105 -22.68 0.06 0.87
CA GLU A 105 -21.81 -1.09 1.17
C GLU A 105 -20.83 -1.31 0.01
N ALA A 106 -19.78 -2.07 0.28
CA ALA A 106 -18.87 -2.60 -0.74
C ALA A 106 -18.69 -4.11 -0.56
N ASP A 107 -19.04 -4.88 -1.59
CA ASP A 107 -18.99 -6.35 -1.56
C ASP A 107 -17.65 -6.92 -2.08
N SER A 108 -16.74 -6.07 -2.53
CA SER A 108 -15.46 -6.49 -3.11
C SER A 108 -14.46 -5.34 -3.08
N LEU A 109 -13.17 -5.64 -3.23
CA LEU A 109 -12.13 -4.61 -3.26
C LEU A 109 -12.32 -3.62 -4.43
N ASN A 110 -12.82 -4.10 -5.58
CA ASN A 110 -13.14 -3.25 -6.73
C ASN A 110 -14.33 -2.33 -6.45
N ASP A 111 -15.41 -2.85 -5.86
CA ASP A 111 -16.57 -2.01 -5.50
C ASP A 111 -16.16 -0.96 -4.45
N PHE A 112 -15.37 -1.36 -3.45
CA PHE A 112 -14.79 -0.44 -2.47
C PHE A 112 -13.98 0.68 -3.12
N CYS A 113 -13.13 0.34 -4.10
CA CYS A 113 -12.36 1.30 -4.89
C CYS A 113 -13.25 2.32 -5.61
N GLU A 114 -14.36 1.87 -6.20
CA GLU A 114 -15.30 2.77 -6.89
C GLU A 114 -16.05 3.67 -5.90
N LYS A 115 -16.49 3.15 -4.75
CA LYS A 115 -17.16 3.97 -3.72
C LYS A 115 -16.26 5.09 -3.22
N LEU A 116 -14.97 4.84 -3.01
CA LEU A 116 -14.01 5.84 -2.54
C LEU A 116 -13.93 7.09 -3.42
N ARG A 117 -14.28 7.01 -4.72
CA ARG A 117 -14.25 8.15 -5.64
C ARG A 117 -15.29 9.22 -5.31
N THR A 118 -16.44 8.80 -4.78
CA THR A 118 -17.64 9.66 -4.65
C THR A 118 -18.11 9.80 -3.20
N LEU A 119 -17.60 8.98 -2.28
CA LEU A 119 -17.95 9.06 -0.87
C LEU A 119 -17.63 10.44 -0.28
N ASP A 120 -18.50 10.87 0.63
CA ASP A 120 -18.26 12.02 1.51
C ASP A 120 -16.97 11.78 2.29
N THR A 121 -16.09 12.77 2.32
CA THR A 121 -14.79 12.67 2.99
C THR A 121 -14.95 12.38 4.48
N LYS A 122 -16.05 12.80 5.12
CA LYS A 122 -16.33 12.50 6.54
C LYS A 122 -16.48 11.02 6.83
N ILE A 123 -17.06 10.26 5.89
CA ILE A 123 -17.18 8.79 6.01
C ILE A 123 -15.79 8.16 5.94
N ILE A 124 -14.97 8.64 5.01
CA ILE A 124 -13.61 8.14 4.80
C ILE A 124 -12.73 8.43 6.02
N GLU A 125 -12.79 9.66 6.55
CA GLU A 125 -12.11 10.06 7.77
C GLU A 125 -12.52 9.17 8.95
N PHE A 126 -13.83 9.03 9.19
CA PHE A 126 -14.36 8.23 10.29
C PHE A 126 -13.80 6.79 10.30
N HIS A 127 -13.83 6.12 9.15
CA HIS A 127 -13.33 4.75 9.04
C HIS A 127 -11.79 4.66 9.04
N THR A 128 -11.11 5.66 8.48
CA THR A 128 -9.65 5.69 8.47
C THR A 128 -9.12 5.84 9.89
N GLU A 129 -9.63 6.81 10.67
CA GLU A 129 -9.20 7.07 12.04
C GLU A 129 -9.34 5.83 12.93
N ARG A 130 -10.40 5.05 12.73
CA ARG A 130 -10.68 3.81 13.48
C ARG A 130 -9.88 2.59 13.01
N GLY A 131 -9.27 2.66 11.82
CA GLY A 131 -8.62 1.50 11.20
C GLY A 131 -9.61 0.47 10.67
N ASP A 132 -10.81 0.87 10.26
CA ASP A 132 -11.81 -0.06 9.75
C ASP A 132 -11.40 -0.59 8.36
N PHE A 133 -10.82 0.27 7.51
CA PHE A 133 -10.39 -0.11 6.16
C PHE A 133 -9.27 -1.15 6.16
N GLU A 134 -8.20 -0.94 6.95
CA GLU A 134 -7.09 -1.90 7.06
C GLU A 134 -7.55 -3.24 7.65
N ALA A 135 -8.47 -3.24 8.61
CA ALA A 135 -9.03 -4.46 9.19
C ALA A 135 -9.84 -5.25 8.16
N TRP A 136 -10.71 -4.57 7.41
CA TRP A 136 -11.52 -5.22 6.38
C TRP A 136 -10.66 -5.77 5.24
N VAL A 137 -9.72 -4.99 4.71
CA VAL A 137 -8.81 -5.44 3.65
C VAL A 137 -7.96 -6.63 4.10
N SER A 138 -7.48 -6.63 5.34
CA SER A 138 -6.78 -7.77 5.94
C SER A 138 -7.67 -9.03 5.97
N SER A 139 -8.97 -8.87 6.24
CA SER A 139 -9.93 -9.98 6.23
C SER A 139 -10.16 -10.60 4.84
N LEU A 140 -9.93 -9.83 3.77
CA LEU A 140 -9.92 -10.34 2.38
C LEU A 140 -8.65 -11.16 2.08
N GLY A 141 -7.61 -11.01 2.90
CA GLY A 141 -6.31 -11.65 2.77
C GLY A 141 -5.22 -10.76 2.18
N ASP A 142 -5.46 -9.46 2.00
CA ASP A 142 -4.45 -8.53 1.46
C ASP A 142 -3.71 -7.78 2.57
N ILE A 143 -2.66 -8.43 3.10
CA ILE A 143 -1.83 -7.88 4.18
C ILE A 143 -1.04 -6.65 3.71
N GLU A 144 -0.65 -6.60 2.43
CA GLU A 144 0.13 -5.48 1.90
C GLU A 144 -0.71 -4.21 1.85
N LEU A 145 -1.91 -4.27 1.28
CA LEU A 145 -2.79 -3.10 1.23
C LEU A 145 -3.24 -2.69 2.64
N ALA A 146 -3.49 -3.63 3.55
CA ALA A 146 -3.78 -3.31 4.94
C ALA A 146 -2.64 -2.51 5.59
N LYS A 147 -1.37 -2.89 5.37
CA LYS A 147 -0.22 -2.12 5.88
C LYS A 147 -0.14 -0.73 5.23
N ARG A 148 -0.42 -0.60 3.92
CA ARG A 148 -0.44 0.72 3.25
C ARG A 148 -1.52 1.64 3.83
N LEU A 149 -2.73 1.13 4.06
CA LEU A 149 -3.83 1.90 4.67
C LEU A 149 -3.48 2.36 6.09
N LYS A 150 -2.80 1.51 6.86
CA LYS A 150 -2.28 1.88 8.19
C LYS A 150 -1.27 3.03 8.14
N VAL A 151 -0.40 3.07 7.12
CA VAL A 151 0.54 4.19 6.90
C VAL A 151 -0.22 5.47 6.55
N ILE A 152 -1.24 5.37 5.71
CA ILE A 152 -2.11 6.51 5.35
C ILE A 152 -2.80 7.07 6.59
N ARG A 153 -3.37 6.21 7.44
CA ARG A 153 -3.95 6.63 8.73
C ARG A 153 -2.95 7.39 9.59
N GLY A 154 -1.70 6.93 9.66
CA GLY A 154 -0.63 7.59 10.41
C GLY A 154 -0.12 8.89 9.80
N SER A 155 -0.54 9.25 8.58
CA SER A 155 -0.08 10.45 7.86
C SER A 155 -0.88 11.72 8.21
N ASN A 156 -1.87 11.63 9.11
CA ASN A 156 -2.72 12.75 9.56
C ASN A 156 -3.33 13.56 8.39
N LEU A 157 -3.69 12.87 7.30
CA LEU A 157 -4.39 13.48 6.17
C LEU A 157 -5.89 13.58 6.47
N SER A 158 -6.54 14.58 5.89
CA SER A 158 -7.98 14.79 5.96
C SER A 158 -8.56 15.24 4.62
N GLY A 159 -9.89 15.25 4.54
CA GLY A 159 -10.67 15.71 3.41
C GLY A 159 -10.30 15.01 2.11
N GLU A 160 -10.18 15.81 1.06
CA GLU A 160 -9.86 15.35 -0.28
C GLU A 160 -8.47 14.73 -0.41
N LEU A 161 -7.51 15.18 0.39
CA LEU A 161 -6.16 14.61 0.38
C LEU A 161 -6.17 13.18 0.90
N LEU A 162 -6.90 12.93 2.00
CA LEU A 162 -7.09 11.58 2.51
C LEU A 162 -7.83 10.71 1.51
N ARG A 163 -8.97 11.19 0.98
CA ARG A 163 -9.75 10.44 -0.02
C ARG A 163 -8.90 10.03 -1.21
N LYS A 164 -8.18 10.99 -1.80
CA LYS A 164 -7.31 10.75 -2.95
C LYS A 164 -6.23 9.72 -2.62
N LYS A 165 -5.54 9.88 -1.49
CA LYS A 165 -4.45 8.98 -1.09
C LYS A 165 -4.95 7.55 -0.86
N THR A 166 -6.09 7.40 -0.17
CA THR A 166 -6.74 6.11 0.05
C THR A 166 -7.20 5.48 -1.26
N TYR A 167 -7.85 6.25 -2.14
CA TYR A 167 -8.27 5.78 -3.46
C TYR A 167 -7.07 5.34 -4.31
N ASP A 168 -6.02 6.16 -4.42
CA ASP A 168 -4.84 5.84 -5.24
C ASP A 168 -4.16 4.55 -4.77
N ALA A 169 -4.06 4.34 -3.45
CA ALA A 169 -3.50 3.12 -2.87
C ALA A 169 -4.34 1.86 -3.19
N VAL A 170 -5.67 1.95 -3.03
CA VAL A 170 -6.59 0.85 -3.35
C VAL A 170 -6.60 0.58 -4.86
N LYS A 171 -6.70 1.62 -5.68
CA LYS A 171 -6.73 1.51 -7.15
C LYS A 171 -5.46 0.86 -7.69
N SER A 172 -4.30 1.33 -7.22
CA SER A 172 -3.00 0.76 -7.59
C SER A 172 -2.95 -0.74 -7.27
N ARG A 173 -3.47 -1.14 -6.10
CA ARG A 173 -3.51 -2.54 -5.71
C ARG A 173 -4.48 -3.37 -6.55
N CYS A 174 -5.67 -2.85 -6.86
CA CYS A 174 -6.61 -3.52 -7.76
C CYS A 174 -5.99 -3.76 -9.15
N ASP A 175 -5.24 -2.79 -9.67
CA ASP A 175 -4.57 -2.91 -10.97
C ASP A 175 -3.43 -3.94 -10.95
N GLU A 176 -2.69 -4.03 -9.84
CA GLU A 176 -1.66 -5.05 -9.64
C GLU A 176 -2.28 -6.45 -9.58
N LEU A 177 -3.29 -6.64 -8.74
CA LEU A 177 -3.98 -7.93 -8.55
C LEU A 177 -4.66 -8.39 -9.84
N SER A 178 -5.22 -7.47 -10.63
CA SER A 178 -5.90 -7.80 -11.88
C SER A 178 -4.94 -8.31 -12.97
N LYS A 179 -3.66 -7.90 -12.93
CA LYS A 179 -2.62 -8.40 -13.85
C LYS A 179 -2.09 -9.78 -13.45
N ALA A 180 -2.27 -10.16 -12.18
CA ALA A 180 -1.88 -11.45 -11.66
C ALA A 180 -3.00 -12.50 -11.77
N LYS A 181 -4.25 -12.09 -12.07
CA LYS A 181 -5.45 -12.92 -12.16
C LYS A 181 -5.50 -13.83 -13.40
#